data_AF-A0A257QIN9-F1
#
_entry.id   AF-A0A257QIN9-F1
#
_cell.length_a   1.000
_cell.length_b   1.000
_cell.length_c   1.000
_cell.angle_alpha   90.00
_cell.angle_beta   90.00
_cell.angle_gamma   90.00
#
_symmetry.space_group_name_H-M   'P 1'
#
loop_
_entity.id
_entity.type
_entity.pdbx_description
1 polymer ?
#
loop_
_entity_poly.entity_id
_entity_poly.type
_entity_poly.pdbx_seq_one_letter_code
_entity_poly.pdbx_strand_id
1 'polypeptide(L)'
;QHGRPMGRYAGHNVVADLLGQALLPLHVDWYTTIVDLGPWGAVYTEGWDRKLITQGAQAKRTKRLINGQRIYPPRTGRREDILQAGAPIVQAPPPDNLPGC
;
A
#
# COMPACT_ATOMS: atom_id res chain seq x y z
N GLN A 1 -3.27 5.56 -2.58
CA GLN A 1 -1.96 4.86 -2.57
C GLN A 1 -0.90 5.65 -1.80
N HIS A 2 -0.55 6.87 -2.23
CA HIS A 2 0.57 7.64 -1.65
C HIS A 2 0.39 8.11 -0.21
N GLY A 3 -0.86 8.29 0.27
CA GLY A 3 -1.09 8.83 1.61
C GLY A 3 -0.43 8.07 2.75
N ARG A 4 -0.35 6.73 2.67
CA ARG A 4 0.26 5.90 3.72
C ARG A 4 1.77 6.10 3.81
N PRO A 5 2.58 5.89 2.74
CA PRO A 5 4.00 6.19 2.82
C PRO A 5 4.26 7.67 3.11
N MET A 6 3.48 8.62 2.55
CA MET A 6 3.62 10.04 2.90
C MET A 6 3.50 10.29 4.40
N GLY A 7 2.48 9.74 5.06
CA GLY A 7 2.30 9.90 6.51
C GLY A 7 3.44 9.31 7.34
N ARG A 8 3.95 8.12 6.96
CA ARG A 8 5.06 7.47 7.69
C ARG A 8 6.36 8.27 7.60
N TYR A 9 6.70 8.74 6.40
CA TYR A 9 7.91 9.54 6.19
C TYR A 9 7.77 10.92 6.84
N ALA A 10 6.61 11.58 6.71
CA ALA A 10 6.37 12.86 7.36
C ALA A 10 6.49 12.76 8.89
N GLY A 11 5.86 11.75 9.51
CA GLY A 11 5.95 11.52 10.96
C GLY A 11 7.38 11.24 11.43
N HIS A 12 8.13 10.41 10.69
CA HIS A 12 9.54 10.16 10.99
C HIS A 12 10.37 11.45 10.88
N ASN A 13 10.22 12.19 9.78
CA ASN A 13 11.03 13.38 9.51
C ASN A 13 10.76 14.52 10.51
N VAL A 14 9.53 14.69 11.00
CA VAL A 14 9.25 15.66 12.07
C VAL A 14 10.04 15.33 13.34
N VAL A 15 10.12 14.06 13.73
CA VAL A 15 10.91 13.66 14.90
C VAL A 15 12.41 13.77 14.64
N ALA A 16 12.87 13.38 13.45
CA ALA A 16 14.26 13.52 13.05
C ALA A 16 14.72 14.99 13.10
N ASP A 17 13.90 15.90 12.57
CA ASP A 17 14.14 17.35 12.60
C ASP A 17 14.25 17.87 14.04
N LEU A 18 13.30 17.51 14.91
CA LEU A 18 13.33 17.87 16.33
C LEU A 18 14.59 17.36 17.07
N LEU A 19 15.18 16.26 16.61
CA LEU A 19 16.38 15.66 17.20
C LEU A 19 17.68 16.05 16.47
N GLY A 20 17.61 16.90 15.43
CA GLY A 20 18.78 17.27 14.61
C GLY A 20 19.35 16.11 13.79
N GLN A 21 18.53 15.12 13.44
CA GLN A 21 18.91 13.96 12.64
C GLN A 21 18.62 14.18 11.15
N ALA A 22 19.24 13.36 10.30
CA ALA A 22 19.04 13.43 8.86
C ALA A 22 17.60 13.06 8.47
N LEU A 23 17.01 13.83 7.55
CA LEU A 23 15.70 13.56 6.98
C LEU A 23 15.76 12.44 5.95
N LEU A 24 14.71 11.63 5.88
CA LEU A 24 14.58 10.60 4.85
C LEU A 24 13.78 11.12 3.64
N PRO A 25 14.29 10.98 2.41
CA PRO A 25 13.54 11.32 1.22
C PRO A 25 12.48 10.25 0.93
N LEU A 26 11.29 10.68 0.50
CA LEU A 26 10.25 9.78 0.04
C LEU A 26 10.34 9.58 -1.48
N HIS A 27 10.51 8.33 -1.90
CA HIS A 27 10.47 7.94 -3.32
C HIS A 27 9.35 6.93 -3.56
N VAL A 28 8.42 7.22 -4.46
CA VAL A 28 7.31 6.32 -4.83
C VAL A 28 7.16 6.35 -6.36
N ASP A 29 7.85 5.43 -7.03
CA ASP A 29 8.00 5.45 -8.48
C ASP A 29 6.93 4.66 -9.24
N TRP A 30 5.91 4.18 -8.52
CA TRP A 30 4.83 3.35 -9.06
C TRP A 30 3.46 3.98 -8.74
N TYR A 31 2.49 3.74 -9.63
CA TYR A 31 1.11 4.15 -9.46
C TYR A 31 0.19 2.98 -9.77
N THR A 32 -0.81 2.76 -8.93
CA THR A 32 -1.77 1.67 -9.00
C THR A 32 -3.17 2.23 -8.80
N THR A 33 -4.12 1.73 -9.57
CA THR A 33 -5.54 1.99 -9.35
C THR A 33 -6.28 0.67 -9.43
N ILE A 34 -7.16 0.43 -8.47
CA ILE A 34 -8.02 -0.76 -8.49
C ILE A 34 -9.44 -0.38 -8.10
N VAL A 35 -10.39 -0.72 -8.96
CA VAL A 35 -11.81 -0.36 -8.82
C VAL A 35 -12.62 -1.65 -8.71
N ASP A 36 -13.30 -1.85 -7.58
CA ASP A 36 -14.27 -2.95 -7.42
C ASP A 36 -15.57 -2.58 -8.14
N LEU A 37 -16.06 -3.49 -8.98
CA LEU A 37 -17.26 -3.34 -9.79
C LEU A 37 -18.43 -4.19 -9.24
N GLY A 38 -18.37 -4.57 -7.96
CA GLY A 38 -19.40 -5.39 -7.35
C GLY A 38 -19.39 -6.81 -7.92
N PRO A 39 -20.55 -7.44 -8.20
CA PRO A 39 -20.61 -8.80 -8.74
C PRO A 39 -19.80 -9.02 -10.03
N TRP A 40 -19.51 -7.96 -10.79
CA TRP A 40 -18.77 -8.03 -12.05
C TRP A 40 -17.25 -8.11 -11.89
N GLY A 41 -16.75 -8.16 -10.66
CA GLY A 41 -15.32 -8.28 -10.39
C GLY A 41 -14.68 -6.94 -10.06
N ALA A 42 -13.47 -6.70 -10.58
CA ALA A 42 -12.75 -5.44 -10.42
C ALA A 42 -11.86 -5.19 -11.64
N VAL A 43 -11.30 -3.98 -11.75
CA VAL A 43 -10.27 -3.62 -12.73
C VAL A 43 -9.06 -3.11 -11.98
N TYR A 44 -7.89 -3.70 -12.25
CA TYR A 44 -6.60 -3.32 -11.69
C TYR A 44 -5.69 -2.78 -12.80
N THR A 45 -5.16 -1.57 -12.60
CA THR A 45 -4.26 -0.90 -13.54
C THR A 45 -3.01 -0.36 -12.85
N GLU A 46 -1.92 -0.26 -13.60
CA GLU A 46 -0.65 0.30 -13.17
C GLU A 46 -0.15 1.44 -14.07
N GLY A 47 0.76 2.22 -13.51
CA GLY A 47 1.39 3.36 -14.17
C GLY A 47 0.47 4.57 -14.28
N TRP A 48 1.08 5.68 -14.68
CA TRP A 48 0.37 6.94 -14.93
C TRP A 48 -0.61 6.82 -16.11
N ASP A 49 -0.26 5.98 -17.11
CA ASP A 49 -1.10 5.67 -18.26
C ASP A 49 -2.20 4.63 -17.97
N ARG A 50 -2.27 4.10 -16.74
CA ARG A 50 -3.29 3.13 -16.29
C ARG A 50 -3.37 1.88 -17.18
N LYS A 51 -2.22 1.25 -17.44
CA LYS A 51 -2.17 -0.02 -18.18
C LYS A 51 -2.92 -1.11 -17.42
N LEU A 52 -3.78 -1.86 -18.12
CA LEU A 52 -4.54 -2.96 -17.53
C LEU A 52 -3.59 -4.08 -17.11
N ILE A 53 -3.68 -4.48 -15.84
CA ILE A 53 -2.88 -5.57 -15.27
C ILE A 53 -3.75 -6.82 -15.07
N THR A 54 -4.88 -6.69 -14.37
CA THR A 54 -5.85 -7.78 -14.22
C THR A 54 -7.28 -7.22 -14.15
N GLN A 55 -8.26 -8.08 -14.43
CA GLN A 55 -9.68 -7.75 -14.30
C GLN A 55 -10.51 -8.92 -13.75
N GLY A 56 -11.81 -8.68 -13.53
CA GLY A 56 -12.75 -9.70 -13.09
C GLY A 56 -12.45 -10.20 -11.67
N ALA A 57 -12.62 -11.51 -11.47
CA ALA A 57 -12.48 -12.14 -10.16
C ALA A 57 -11.06 -12.04 -9.57
N GLN A 58 -10.03 -12.06 -10.42
CA GLN A 58 -8.64 -11.95 -9.98
C GLN A 58 -8.34 -10.57 -9.40
N ALA A 59 -8.65 -9.50 -10.14
CA ALA A 59 -8.54 -8.14 -9.62
C ALA A 59 -9.37 -7.98 -8.33
N LYS A 60 -10.56 -8.59 -8.26
CA LYS A 60 -11.38 -8.51 -7.04
C LYS A 60 -10.72 -9.20 -5.84
N ARG A 61 -10.03 -10.33 -6.04
CA ARG A 61 -9.19 -10.96 -4.99
C ARG A 61 -8.08 -10.02 -4.53
N THR A 62 -7.36 -9.40 -5.46
CA THR A 62 -6.31 -8.40 -5.16
C THR A 62 -6.88 -7.24 -4.34
N LYS A 63 -8.05 -6.72 -4.71
CA LYS A 63 -8.73 -5.65 -3.97
C LYS A 63 -9.08 -6.05 -2.53
N ARG A 64 -9.61 -7.26 -2.33
CA ARG A 64 -9.90 -7.79 -0.99
C ARG A 64 -8.63 -7.94 -0.15
N LEU A 65 -7.52 -8.41 -0.73
CA LEU A 65 -6.23 -8.49 -0.06
C LEU A 65 -5.73 -7.11 0.38
N ILE A 66 -5.79 -6.11 -0.52
CA ILE A 66 -5.39 -4.74 -0.21
C ILE A 66 -6.20 -4.21 0.97
N ASN A 67 -7.52 -4.31 0.91
CA ASN A 67 -8.42 -3.75 1.91
C ASN A 67 -8.35 -4.48 3.26
N GLY A 68 -8.26 -5.80 3.24
CA GLY A 68 -8.33 -6.63 4.45
C GLY A 68 -6.99 -6.87 5.13
N GLN A 69 -5.87 -6.71 4.42
CA GLN A 69 -4.55 -7.07 4.94
C GLN A 69 -3.52 -5.97 4.72
N ARG A 70 -3.34 -5.48 3.48
CA ARG A 70 -2.23 -4.55 3.20
C ARG A 70 -2.42 -3.19 3.85
N ILE A 71 -3.65 -2.65 3.84
CA ILE A 71 -3.97 -1.33 4.39
C ILE A 71 -4.44 -1.32 5.83
N TYR A 72 -4.83 -2.48 6.35
CA TYR A 72 -5.29 -2.62 7.72
C TYR A 72 -4.10 -2.64 8.70
N PRO A 73 -4.24 -2.11 9.92
CA PRO A 73 -3.25 -2.31 10.97
C PRO A 73 -3.01 -3.80 11.28
N PRO A 74 -1.85 -4.20 11.81
CA PRO A 74 -1.62 -5.57 12.29
C PRO A 74 -2.71 -5.99 13.27
N ARG A 75 -3.30 -7.17 13.07
CA ARG A 75 -4.42 -7.68 13.88
C ARG A 75 -3.98 -8.42 15.14
N THR A 76 -2.66 -8.50 15.37
CA THR A 76 -2.05 -9.22 16.51
C THR A 76 -2.31 -8.51 17.84
N GLY A 77 -2.64 -7.22 17.83
CA GLY A 77 -2.80 -6.41 19.04
C GLY A 77 -1.48 -6.14 19.80
N ARG A 78 -0.34 -6.63 19.29
CA ARG A 78 0.95 -6.43 19.92
C ARG A 78 1.46 -5.02 19.63
N ARG A 79 1.89 -4.32 20.68
CA ARG A 79 2.43 -2.97 20.58
C ARG A 79 3.58 -2.86 19.59
N GLU A 80 4.50 -3.82 19.61
CA GLU A 80 5.65 -3.84 18.71
C GLU A 80 5.22 -3.89 17.23
N ASP A 81 4.25 -4.72 16.88
CA ASP A 81 3.77 -4.87 15.50
C ASP A 81 3.12 -3.56 15.01
N ILE A 82 2.35 -2.90 15.88
CA ILE A 82 1.72 -1.61 15.58
C ILE A 82 2.78 -0.53 15.33
N LEU A 83 3.82 -0.47 16.16
CA LEU A 83 4.93 0.48 15.99
C LEU A 83 5.71 0.19 14.70
N GLN A 84 6.03 -1.08 14.43
CA GLN A 84 6.72 -1.48 13.20
C GLN A 84 5.91 -1.16 11.94
N ALA A 85 4.58 -1.24 11.98
CA ALA A 85 3.72 -0.87 10.85
C ALA A 85 3.78 0.62 10.47
N GLY A 86 4.33 1.47 11.36
CA GLY A 86 4.56 2.90 11.14
C GLY A 86 5.94 3.24 10.57
N ALA A 87 6.87 2.29 10.46
CA ALA A 87 8.22 2.52 9.97
C ALA A 87 8.22 3.18 8.56
N PRO A 88 9.12 4.14 8.25
CA PRO A 88 9.15 4.88 6.98
C PRO A 88 9.62 3.99 5.82
N ILE A 89 8.75 3.05 5.43
CA ILE A 89 8.98 2.04 4.41
C ILE A 89 7.85 2.15 3.38
N VAL A 90 8.23 2.27 2.12
CA VAL A 90 7.31 2.19 0.98
C VAL A 90 6.99 0.72 0.70
N GLN A 91 5.71 0.37 0.77
CA GLN A 91 5.25 -0.98 0.42
C GLN A 91 5.26 -1.15 -1.09
N ALA A 92 5.71 -2.29 -1.61
CA ALA A 92 5.64 -2.60 -3.05
C ALA A 92 4.18 -2.61 -3.58
N PRO A 93 3.95 -2.42 -4.89
CA PRO A 93 2.62 -2.61 -5.48
C PRO A 93 2.05 -4.02 -5.19
N PRO A 94 0.73 -4.19 -5.23
CA PRO A 94 0.10 -5.50 -5.10
C PRO A 94 0.63 -6.47 -6.18
N PRO A 95 0.85 -7.74 -5.87
CA PRO A 95 1.32 -8.70 -6.87
C PRO A 95 0.24 -8.95 -7.94
N ASP A 96 0.67 -9.04 -9.19
CA ASP A 96 -0.20 -9.19 -10.37
C ASP A 96 -0.71 -10.63 -10.54
N ASN A 97 0.09 -11.60 -10.06
CA ASN A 97 -0.18 -13.04 -10.14
C ASN A 97 -0.27 -13.62 -8.73
N LEU A 98 -1.45 -13.51 -8.11
CA LEU A 98 -1.78 -14.38 -6.99
C LEU A 98 -2.18 -15.75 -7.57
N PRO A 99 -1.46 -16.85 -7.28
CA PRO A 99 -1.89 -18.17 -7.72
C PRO A 99 -3.33 -18.40 -7.25
N GLY A 100 -4.18 -18.87 -8.16
CA GLY A 100 -5.49 -19.39 -7.78
C GLY A 100 -5.30 -20.50 -6.76
N CYS A 101 -6.12 -20.53 -5.73
CA CYS A 101 -6.29 -21.73 -4.92
C CYS A 101 -6.65 -22.91 -5.82
#